data_AF-A0A932LX76-F1
#
_entry.id   AF-A0A932LX76-F1
#
_cell.length_a   1.000
_cell.length_b   1.000
_cell.length_c   1.000
_cell.angle_alpha   90.00
_cell.angle_beta   90.00
_cell.angle_gamma   90.00
#
_symmetry.space_group_name_H-M   'P 1'
#
loop_
_entity.id
_entity.type
_entity.pdbx_description
1 polymer ?
#
loop_
_entity_poly.entity_id
_entity_poly.type
_entity_poly.pdbx_seq_one_letter_code
_entity_poly.pdbx_strand_id
1 'polypeptide(L)'
;RIYHRFVVRVPGGVEGPLDAFARRNVACRRPVHTPLHRLLGREGCPGAEEAWRTSLSLPCAPALTEGEVARVAEAARAILERGER
;
A
#
# COMPACT_ATOMS: atom_id res chain seq x y z
N ARG A 1 -20.54 7.22 -3.37
CA ARG A 1 -19.72 6.07 -3.84
C ARG A 1 -18.94 5.53 -2.65
N ILE A 2 -18.82 4.20 -2.51
CA ILE A 2 -18.02 3.57 -1.45
C ILE A 2 -16.70 3.11 -2.08
N TYR A 3 -15.57 3.49 -1.49
CA TYR A 3 -14.25 3.03 -1.90
C TYR A 3 -13.80 1.92 -0.93
N HIS A 4 -13.55 0.73 -1.46
CA HIS A 4 -13.13 -0.41 -0.63
C HIS A 4 -11.66 -0.32 -0.21
N ARG A 5 -10.80 0.24 -1.06
CA ARG A 5 -9.36 0.44 -0.81
C ARG A 5 -8.87 1.72 -1.46
N PHE A 6 -7.94 2.39 -0.80
CA PHE A 6 -7.17 3.49 -1.35
C PHE A 6 -5.76 3.00 -1.66
N VAL A 7 -5.49 2.68 -2.92
CA VAL A 7 -4.23 2.06 -3.35
C VAL A 7 -3.34 3.11 -4.00
N VAL A 8 -2.11 3.21 -3.54
CA VAL A 8 -1.06 4.05 -4.12
C VAL A 8 0.07 3.18 -4.67
N ARG A 9 0.78 3.71 -5.66
CA ARG A 9 2.01 3.09 -6.18
C ARG A 9 3.21 3.66 -5.43
N VAL A 10 4.10 2.77 -4.97
CA VAL A 10 5.36 3.13 -4.31
C VAL A 10 6.52 2.67 -5.18
N PRO A 11 7.19 3.60 -5.91
CA PRO A 11 8.41 3.30 -6.64
C PRO A 11 9.47 2.70 -5.70
N GLY A 12 10.26 1.75 -6.20
CA GLY A 12 11.24 1.03 -5.38
C GLY A 12 10.68 -0.12 -4.52
N GLY A 13 9.36 -0.21 -4.35
CA GLY A 13 8.68 -1.32 -3.67
C GLY A 13 8.15 -0.96 -2.28
N VAL A 14 7.33 -1.85 -1.71
CA VAL A 14 6.50 -1.52 -0.53
C VAL A 14 7.02 -2.01 0.82
N GLU A 15 8.05 -2.87 0.89
CA GLU A 15 8.50 -3.46 2.16
C GLU A 15 8.95 -2.41 3.19
N GLY A 16 9.88 -1.52 2.82
CA GLY A 16 10.32 -0.45 3.70
C GLY A 16 9.19 0.50 4.15
N PRO A 17 8.34 0.99 3.23
CA PRO A 17 7.14 1.76 3.59
C PRO A 17 6.19 1.02 4.54
N LEU A 18 5.89 -0.26 4.30
CA LEU A 18 5.03 -1.07 5.17
C LEU A 18 5.55 -1.10 6.60
N ASP A 19 6.85 -1.36 6.77
CA ASP A 19 7.50 -1.35 8.07
C ASP A 19 7.46 0.05 8.72
N ALA A 20 7.66 1.11 7.93
CA ALA A 20 7.62 2.49 8.41
C ALA A 20 6.22 2.94 8.85
N PHE A 21 5.17 2.45 8.21
CA PHE A 21 3.78 2.67 8.63
C PHE A 21 3.43 1.85 9.87
N ALA A 22 3.85 0.59 9.94
CA ALA A 22 3.64 -0.26 11.11
C ALA A 22 4.23 0.37 12.38
N ARG A 23 5.45 0.92 12.31
CA ARG A 23 6.08 1.67 13.41
C ARG A 23 5.31 2.93 13.85
N ARG A 24 4.42 3.46 13.02
CA ARG A 24 3.54 4.60 13.32
C ARG A 24 2.10 4.17 13.65
N ASN A 25 1.86 2.87 13.87
CA ASN A 25 0.53 2.31 14.11
C ASN A 25 -0.49 2.61 12.99
N VAL A 26 -0.02 2.72 11.73
CA VAL A 26 -0.89 2.88 10.57
C VAL A 26 -0.97 1.55 9.81
N ALA A 27 -2.16 0.97 9.74
CA ALA A 27 -2.39 -0.38 9.20
C ALA A 27 -2.41 -0.43 7.65
N CYS A 28 -1.32 -0.04 7.01
CA CYS A 28 -1.14 -0.21 5.57
C CYS A 28 -0.87 -1.67 5.21
N ARG A 29 -1.32 -2.12 4.03
CA ARG A 29 -1.11 -3.50 3.56
C ARG A 29 -0.93 -3.58 2.04
N ARG A 30 -0.37 -4.70 1.56
CA ARG A 30 -0.49 -5.07 0.13
C ARG A 30 -1.97 -5.28 -0.21
N PRO A 31 -2.48 -4.76 -1.33
CA PRO A 31 -3.88 -4.98 -1.72
C PRO A 31 -4.15 -6.43 -2.15
N VAL A 32 -3.10 -7.14 -2.59
CA VAL A 32 -3.09 -8.57 -2.94
C VAL A 32 -1.99 -9.24 -2.13
N HIS A 33 -2.32 -10.30 -1.40
CA HIS A 33 -1.36 -11.03 -0.57
C HIS A 33 -0.33 -11.80 -1.42
N THR A 34 -0.81 -12.66 -2.32
CA THR A 34 0.04 -13.44 -3.24
C THR A 34 -0.63 -13.48 -4.62
N PRO A 35 0.09 -13.12 -5.71
CA PRO A 35 -0.44 -13.24 -7.06
C PRO A 35 -0.77 -14.69 -7.42
N LEU A 36 -1.88 -14.92 -8.11
CA LEU A 36 -2.37 -16.26 -8.42
C LEU A 36 -1.38 -17.08 -9.26
N HIS A 37 -0.70 -16.47 -10.22
CA HIS A 37 0.25 -17.18 -11.08
C HIS A 37 1.42 -17.77 -10.28
N ARG A 38 1.87 -17.10 -9.20
CA ARG A 38 2.88 -17.65 -8.29
C ARG A 38 2.39 -18.91 -7.58
N LEU A 39 1.14 -18.90 -7.09
CA LEU A 39 0.52 -20.08 -6.44
C LEU A 39 0.37 -21.27 -7.39
N LEU A 40 0.21 -20.99 -8.68
CA LEU A 40 0.10 -22.00 -9.72
C LEU A 40 1.47 -22.41 -10.31
N GLY A 41 2.59 -21.84 -9.84
CA GLY A 41 3.92 -22.08 -10.42
C GLY A 41 4.04 -21.63 -11.88
N ARG A 42 3.26 -20.62 -12.29
CA ARG A 42 3.22 -20.10 -13.66
C ARG A 42 3.92 -18.75 -13.75
N GLU A 43 4.66 -18.55 -14.83
CA GLU A 43 5.26 -17.26 -15.18
C GLU A 43 4.41 -16.50 -16.20
N GLY A 44 4.88 -15.33 -16.65
CA GLY A 44 4.25 -14.58 -17.74
C GLY A 44 3.22 -13.53 -17.31
N CYS A 45 3.20 -13.14 -16.03
CA CYS A 45 2.31 -12.09 -15.51
C CYS A 45 3.08 -10.85 -14.99
N PRO A 46 3.86 -10.13 -15.83
CA PRO A 46 4.72 -9.03 -15.38
C PRO A 46 3.96 -7.86 -14.76
N GLY A 47 2.74 -7.57 -15.24
CA GLY A 47 1.90 -6.53 -14.64
C GLY A 47 1.43 -6.87 -13.23
N ALA A 48 1.12 -8.14 -12.96
CA ALA A 48 0.74 -8.61 -11.64
C ALA A 48 1.94 -8.63 -10.68
N GLU A 49 3.12 -8.98 -11.18
CA GLU A 49 4.38 -8.89 -10.43
C GLU A 49 4.70 -7.45 -10.03
N GLU A 50 4.61 -6.52 -10.97
CA GLU A 50 4.85 -5.11 -10.73
C GLU A 50 3.82 -4.50 -9.77
N ALA A 51 2.54 -4.82 -9.98
CA ALA A 51 1.47 -4.37 -9.09
C ALA A 51 1.65 -4.94 -7.69
N TRP A 52 1.99 -6.23 -7.55
CA TRP A 52 2.30 -6.82 -6.24
C TRP A 52 3.45 -6.06 -5.60
N ARG A 53 4.60 -5.91 -6.28
CA ARG A 53 5.82 -5.26 -5.77
C ARG A 53 5.59 -3.82 -5.29
N THR A 54 4.77 -3.05 -5.99
CA THR A 54 4.68 -1.59 -5.81
C THR A 54 3.37 -1.06 -5.24
N SER A 55 2.31 -1.88 -5.12
CA SER A 55 1.02 -1.38 -4.66
C SER A 55 0.88 -1.44 -3.13
N LEU A 56 0.52 -0.31 -2.54
CA LEU A 56 0.27 -0.15 -1.11
C LEU A 56 -1.16 0.34 -0.88
N SER A 57 -1.93 -0.34 -0.04
CA SER A 57 -3.25 0.10 0.40
C SER A 57 -3.12 0.92 1.68
N LEU A 58 -3.58 2.17 1.65
CA LEU A 58 -3.74 3.01 2.82
C LEU A 58 -5.11 2.73 3.48
N PRO A 59 -5.24 2.94 4.81
CA PRO A 59 -6.54 2.91 5.48
C PRO A 59 -7.51 3.95 4.89
N CYS A 60 -8.71 3.51 4.51
CA CYS A 60 -9.77 4.37 3.97
C CYS A 60 -11.17 3.91 4.40
N ALA A 61 -11.27 3.27 5.56
CA ALA A 61 -12.54 2.73 6.04
C ALA A 61 -13.55 3.87 6.31
N PRO A 62 -14.85 3.68 6.04
CA PRO A 62 -15.86 4.70 6.31
C PRO A 62 -15.96 5.12 7.79
N ALA A 63 -15.49 4.28 8.70
CA ALA A 63 -15.51 4.54 10.13
C ALA A 63 -14.35 5.43 10.63
N LEU A 64 -13.40 5.81 9.77
CA LEU A 64 -12.31 6.69 10.16
C LEU A 64 -12.84 8.09 10.46
N THR A 65 -12.45 8.63 11.60
CA THR A 65 -12.66 10.04 11.96
C THR A 65 -11.76 10.95 11.12
N GLU A 66 -12.09 12.24 11.04
CA GLU A 66 -11.24 13.21 10.33
C GLU A 66 -9.82 13.27 10.90
N GLY A 67 -9.67 13.16 12.22
CA GLY A 67 -8.35 13.11 12.86
C GLY A 67 -7.56 11.84 12.50
N GLU A 68 -8.23 10.70 12.32
CA GLU A 68 -7.58 9.49 11.81
C GLU A 68 -7.15 9.63 10.35
N VAL A 69 -8.00 10.22 9.51
CA VAL A 69 -7.65 10.52 8.12
C VAL A 69 -6.44 11.45 8.05
N ALA A 70 -6.39 12.49 8.89
CA ALA A 70 -5.25 13.39 8.99
C ALA A 70 -3.97 12.65 9.40
N ARG A 71 -4.01 11.80 10.45
CA ARG A 71 -2.87 10.98 10.87
C ARG A 71 -2.35 10.06 9.76
N VAL A 72 -3.25 9.43 9.00
CA VAL A 72 -2.88 8.58 7.85
C VAL A 72 -2.19 9.42 6.76
N ALA A 73 -2.74 10.60 6.44
CA ALA A 73 -2.20 11.49 5.43
C ALA A 73 -0.81 12.05 5.82
N GLU A 74 -0.62 12.46 7.07
CA GLU A 74 0.68 12.92 7.60
C GLU A 74 1.73 11.82 7.57
N ALA A 75 1.37 10.60 7.99
CA ALA A 75 2.27 9.45 7.89
C ALA A 75 2.63 9.15 6.43
N ALA A 76 1.66 9.24 5.52
CA ALA A 76 1.87 9.02 4.10
C ALA A 76 2.85 10.05 3.51
N ARG A 77 2.70 11.34 3.81
CA ARG A 77 3.68 12.36 3.41
C ARG A 77 5.08 12.02 3.92
N ALA A 78 5.21 11.83 5.23
CA ALA A 78 6.52 11.62 5.85
C ALA A 78 7.27 10.38 5.34
N ILE A 79 6.55 9.34 4.93
CA ILE A 79 7.12 8.07 4.47
C ILE A 79 7.33 8.05 2.96
N LEU A 80 6.36 8.55 2.18
CA LEU A 80 6.33 8.34 0.72
C LEU A 80 6.97 9.50 -0.08
N GLU A 81 7.07 10.71 0.47
CA GLU A 81 7.66 11.87 -0.24
C GLU A 81 9.17 11.71 -0.54
N ARG A 82 9.85 10.70 0.02
CA ARG A 82 11.28 10.45 -0.25
C ARG A 82 11.55 9.70 -1.57
N GLY A 83 10.53 9.36 -2.35
CA GLY A 83 10.63 8.53 -3.56
C GLY A 83 10.73 9.27 -4.90
N GLU A 84 10.77 10.61 -4.91
CA GLU A 84 10.80 11.42 -6.15
C GLU A 84 12.20 11.98 -6.50
N ARG A 85 13.28 11.38 -5.99
CA ARG A 85 14.66 11.72 -6.43
C ARG A 85 15.26 10.67 -7.33
#